data_AF-A0AAJ0EFG7-F1
#
_entry.id   AF-A0AAJ0EFG7-F1
#
_cell.length_a   1.000
_cell.length_b   1.000
_cell.length_c   1.000
_cell.angle_alpha   90.00
_cell.angle_beta   90.00
_cell.angle_gamma   90.00
#
_symmetry.space_group_name_H-M   'P 1'
#
loop_
_entity.id
_entity.type
_entity.pdbx_description
1 polymer ?
#
loop_
_entity_poly.entity_id
_entity_poly.type
_entity_poly.pdbx_seq_one_letter_code
_entity_poly.pdbx_strand_id
1 'polypeptide(L)'
;MKSFTVMAIALLGLTNAATIRICKDQTLGNCVTMDVTTCTNFPGSMNDVVSSVDTGSATCTFSTDGSCGGASWTTRGLQNTVPSNFNDNLSSVKC
;
A
#
# COMPACT_ATOMS: atom_id res chain seq x y z
N MET A 1 29.18 -36.54 -26.69
CA MET A 1 28.47 -35.24 -26.58
C MET A 1 27.77 -35.22 -25.23
N LYS A 2 28.27 -34.44 -24.25
CA LYS A 2 27.70 -34.39 -22.89
C LYS A 2 26.57 -33.36 -22.88
N SER A 3 25.34 -33.83 -22.71
CA SER A 3 24.15 -32.99 -22.58
C SER A 3 24.13 -32.35 -21.19
N PHE A 4 24.09 -31.02 -21.12
CA PHE A 4 23.90 -30.29 -19.88
C PHE A 4 22.43 -29.90 -19.79
N THR A 5 21.67 -30.58 -18.93
CA THR A 5 20.28 -30.25 -18.65
C THR A 5 20.26 -28.97 -17.80
N VAL A 6 19.80 -27.86 -18.39
CA VAL A 6 19.55 -26.60 -17.67
C VAL A 6 18.21 -26.74 -16.97
N MET A 7 18.22 -26.88 -15.64
CA MET A 7 17.01 -26.74 -14.82
C MET A 7 16.66 -25.26 -14.74
N ALA A 8 15.63 -24.84 -15.46
CA ALA A 8 15.01 -23.54 -15.26
C ALA A 8 14.28 -23.55 -13.91
N ILE A 9 14.80 -22.81 -12.93
CA ILE A 9 14.09 -22.53 -11.69
C ILE A 9 13.07 -21.44 -12.03
N ALA A 10 11.80 -21.82 -12.14
CA ALA A 10 10.72 -20.85 -12.16
C ALA A 10 10.61 -20.23 -10.76
N LEU A 11 11.11 -19.00 -10.59
CA LEU A 11 10.74 -18.17 -9.45
C LEU A 11 9.26 -17.80 -9.64
N LEU A 12 8.37 -18.57 -9.01
CA LEU A 12 7.00 -18.14 -8.78
C LEU A 12 7.08 -16.87 -7.92
N GLY A 13 6.87 -15.72 -8.54
CA GLY A 13 6.78 -14.44 -7.84
C GLY A 13 5.63 -14.49 -6.85
N LEU A 14 5.94 -14.68 -5.58
CA LEU A 14 4.99 -14.53 -4.49
C LEU A 14 4.52 -13.08 -4.49
N THR A 15 3.29 -12.84 -4.94
CA THR A 15 2.60 -11.58 -4.66
C THR A 15 2.32 -11.57 -3.16
N ASN A 16 3.25 -11.02 -2.39
CA ASN A 16 3.12 -10.96 -0.94
C ASN A 16 2.06 -9.89 -0.63
N ALA A 17 0.83 -10.34 -0.34
CA ALA A 17 -0.20 -9.47 0.18
C ALA A 17 0.31 -8.79 1.47
N ALA A 18 0.25 -7.46 1.53
CA ALA A 18 0.53 -6.70 2.74
C ALA A 18 -0.79 -6.30 3.41
N THR A 19 -0.98 -6.70 4.67
CA THR A 19 -2.09 -6.20 5.47
C THR A 19 -1.68 -4.86 6.08
N ILE A 20 -2.40 -3.80 5.72
CA ILE A 20 -2.16 -2.44 6.24
C ILE A 20 -3.40 -1.93 6.98
N ARG A 21 -3.20 -0.88 7.76
CA ARG A 21 -4.28 -0.12 8.40
C ARG A 21 -4.23 1.32 7.93
N ILE A 22 -5.37 1.85 7.50
CA ILE A 22 -5.56 3.26 7.13
C ILE A 22 -6.65 3.86 8.01
N CYS A 23 -6.51 5.13 8.39
CA CYS A 23 -7.30 5.75 9.45
C CYS A 23 -7.72 7.16 9.07
N LYS A 24 -8.95 7.53 9.39
CA LYS A 24 -9.48 8.86 9.07
C LYS A 24 -8.89 9.96 9.93
N ASP A 25 -8.55 9.63 11.17
CA ASP A 25 -7.96 10.59 12.08
C ASP A 25 -6.45 10.41 12.13
N GLN A 26 -5.76 11.45 12.58
CA GLN A 26 -4.37 11.34 13.00
C GLN A 26 -4.26 10.41 14.21
N THR A 27 -3.06 9.87 14.45
CA THR A 27 -2.76 8.98 15.59
C THR A 27 -3.62 7.70 15.65
N LEU A 28 -4.03 7.17 14.49
CA LEU A 28 -4.75 5.91 14.32
C LEU A 28 -6.18 5.85 14.88
N GLY A 29 -7.00 6.89 14.63
CA GLY A 29 -8.44 6.90 14.90
C GLY A 29 -9.29 6.58 13.66
N ASN A 30 -10.46 5.95 13.86
CA ASN A 30 -11.43 5.65 12.80
C ASN A 30 -10.82 4.88 11.60
N CYS A 31 -10.35 3.66 11.88
CA CYS A 31 -9.53 2.88 10.95
C CYS A 31 -10.27 1.77 10.22
N VAL A 32 -9.72 1.38 9.08
CA VAL A 32 -9.99 0.10 8.41
C VAL A 32 -8.68 -0.64 8.17
N THR A 33 -8.75 -1.96 8.24
CA THR A 33 -7.67 -2.85 7.82
C THR A 33 -7.97 -3.37 6.41
N MET A 34 -6.96 -3.42 5.56
CA MET A 34 -7.09 -3.91 4.18
C MET A 34 -5.85 -4.66 3.74
N ASP A 35 -6.05 -5.66 2.87
CA ASP A 35 -4.98 -6.39 2.22
C ASP A 35 -4.63 -5.75 0.88
N VAL A 36 -3.34 -5.58 0.64
CA VAL A 36 -2.78 -4.95 -0.56
C VAL A 36 -1.91 -5.97 -1.29
N THR A 37 -2.39 -6.46 -2.44
CA THR A 37 -1.68 -7.47 -3.25
C THR A 37 -0.97 -6.87 -4.46
N THR A 38 -1.63 -5.90 -5.09
CA THR A 38 -1.11 -5.09 -6.19
C THR A 38 -1.54 -3.66 -5.93
N CYS A 39 -1.86 -2.89 -6.97
CA CYS A 39 -2.55 -1.64 -6.76
C CYS A 39 -3.96 -1.91 -6.23
N THR A 40 -4.28 -1.33 -5.07
CA THR A 40 -5.57 -1.51 -4.40
C THR A 40 -6.18 -0.14 -4.13
N ASN A 41 -7.42 0.07 -4.60
CA ASN A 41 -8.18 1.27 -4.26
C ASN A 41 -8.62 1.22 -2.80
N PHE A 42 -8.67 2.38 -2.17
CA PHE A 42 -9.29 2.49 -0.87
C PHE A 42 -10.79 2.17 -0.95
N PRO A 43 -11.39 1.65 0.13
CA PRO A 43 -12.84 1.61 0.25
C PRO A 43 -13.41 3.03 0.08
N GLY A 44 -14.58 3.17 -0.56
CA GLY A 44 -15.14 4.49 -0.86
C GLY A 44 -15.34 5.39 0.38
N SER A 45 -15.50 4.82 1.57
CA SER A 45 -15.59 5.55 2.83
C SER A 45 -14.26 6.13 3.34
N MET A 46 -13.14 5.77 2.70
CA MET A 46 -11.77 6.14 3.06
C MET A 46 -11.08 6.98 1.98
N ASN A 47 -11.70 7.18 0.81
CA ASN A 47 -11.17 8.10 -0.21
C ASN A 47 -11.10 9.51 0.35
N ASP A 48 -9.95 10.16 0.16
CA ASP A 48 -9.75 11.59 0.44
C ASP A 48 -10.05 11.98 1.90
N VAL A 49 -9.89 11.03 2.82
CA VAL A 49 -10.10 11.26 4.26
C VAL A 49 -9.06 10.56 5.14
N VAL A 50 -8.03 9.94 4.56
CA VAL A 50 -6.99 9.24 5.33
C VAL A 50 -5.99 10.26 5.89
N SER A 51 -5.85 10.26 7.21
CA SER A 51 -4.92 11.15 7.95
C SER A 51 -3.84 10.39 8.75
N SER A 52 -3.93 9.07 8.89
CA SER A 52 -2.82 8.24 9.41
C SER A 52 -2.83 6.82 8.83
N VAL A 53 -1.66 6.18 8.81
CA VAL A 53 -1.48 4.84 8.23
C VAL A 53 -0.51 4.00 9.05
N ASP A 54 -0.65 2.68 8.99
CA ASP A 54 0.28 1.71 9.55
C ASP A 54 0.43 0.55 8.56
N THR A 55 1.60 0.48 7.91
CA THR A 55 1.88 -0.54 6.89
C THR A 55 2.59 -1.78 7.46
N GLY A 56 2.73 -1.86 8.79
CA GLY A 56 3.54 -2.89 9.43
C GLY A 56 4.98 -2.89 8.89
N SER A 57 5.44 -4.04 8.38
CA SER A 57 6.78 -4.17 7.81
C SER A 57 6.85 -3.89 6.30
N ALA A 58 5.73 -3.67 5.61
CA ALA A 58 5.70 -3.46 4.17
C ALA A 58 6.05 -2.00 3.83
N THR A 59 6.81 -1.80 2.76
CA THR A 59 6.97 -0.47 2.16
C THR A 59 5.84 -0.26 1.18
N CYS A 60 5.03 0.77 1.39
CA CYS A 60 3.86 1.04 0.56
C CYS A 60 3.93 2.44 -0.03
N THR A 61 3.45 2.58 -1.26
CA THR A 61 3.24 3.84 -1.95
C THR A 61 1.76 4.13 -2.00
N PHE A 62 1.36 5.20 -1.34
CA PHE A 62 0.01 5.75 -1.36
C PHE A 62 -0.10 6.79 -2.47
N SER A 63 -1.22 6.81 -3.17
CA SER A 63 -1.45 7.73 -4.28
C SER A 63 -2.76 8.49 -4.11
N THR A 64 -2.81 9.70 -4.67
CA THR A 64 -3.97 10.59 -4.53
C THR A 64 -5.18 10.11 -5.30
N ASP A 65 -4.96 9.41 -6.42
CA ASP A 65 -6.03 8.99 -7.31
C ASP A 65 -6.26 7.48 -7.19
N GLY A 66 -7.38 7.00 -7.72
CA GLY A 66 -7.61 5.57 -7.90
C GLY A 66 -6.57 4.93 -8.85
N SER A 67 -6.47 3.60 -8.79
CA SER A 67 -5.60 2.79 -9.64
C SER A 67 -4.11 3.19 -9.55
N CYS A 68 -3.69 3.72 -8.40
CA CYS A 68 -2.31 4.13 -8.10
C CYS A 68 -1.78 5.22 -9.03
N GLY A 69 -2.66 6.08 -9.52
CA GLY A 69 -2.34 7.28 -10.29
C GLY A 69 -2.18 8.53 -9.40
N GLY A 70 -1.77 9.65 -10.02
CA GLY A 70 -1.65 10.93 -9.33
C GLY A 70 -0.34 11.10 -8.55
N ALA A 71 -0.33 12.06 -7.63
CA ALA A 71 0.82 12.30 -6.76
C ALA A 71 0.94 11.15 -5.75
N SER A 72 2.17 10.85 -5.32
CA SER A 72 2.40 9.70 -4.46
C SER A 72 3.38 9.96 -3.31
N TRP A 73 3.18 9.17 -2.25
CA TRP A 73 3.98 9.18 -1.04
C TRP A 73 4.30 7.76 -0.61
N THR A 74 5.60 7.46 -0.50
CA THR A 74 6.09 6.15 -0.07
C THR A 74 6.50 6.19 1.40
N THR A 75 6.05 5.20 2.16
CA THR A 75 6.36 5.09 3.59
C THR A 75 6.37 3.65 4.08
N ARG A 76 6.74 3.46 5.34
CA ARG A 76 6.78 2.17 6.03
C ARG A 76 6.43 2.34 7.50
N GLY A 77 5.76 1.34 8.08
CA GLY A 77 5.38 1.30 9.49
C GLY A 77 4.33 2.33 9.84
N LEU A 78 4.30 2.70 11.11
CA LEU A 78 3.37 3.67 11.66
C LEU A 78 3.72 5.09 11.20
N GLN A 79 2.73 5.76 10.62
CA GLN A 79 2.71 7.19 10.34
C GLN A 79 1.51 7.79 11.05
N ASN A 80 1.76 8.43 12.19
CA ASN A 80 0.71 9.09 13.00
C ASN A 80 0.04 10.27 12.26
N THR A 81 0.71 10.82 11.25
CA THR A 81 0.19 11.91 10.44
C THR A 81 0.65 11.73 9.01
N VAL A 82 -0.28 11.73 8.06
CA VAL A 82 0.03 11.80 6.63
C VAL A 82 0.61 13.19 6.33
N PRO A 83 1.64 13.32 5.45
CA PRO A 83 2.18 14.63 5.11
C PRO A 83 1.10 15.56 4.57
N SER A 84 1.22 16.86 4.86
CA SER A 84 0.15 17.84 4.65
C SER A 84 -0.39 17.92 3.22
N ASN A 85 0.42 17.65 2.21
CA ASN A 85 0.03 17.65 0.80
C ASN A 85 -0.70 16.37 0.34
N PHE A 86 -0.76 15.35 1.20
CA PHE A 86 -1.44 14.07 0.96
C PHE A 86 -2.57 13.81 1.98
N ASN A 87 -2.57 14.50 3.12
CA ASN A 87 -3.58 14.33 4.17
C ASN A 87 -4.98 14.57 3.60
N ASP A 88 -5.91 13.65 3.84
CA ASP A 88 -7.28 13.71 3.32
C ASP A 88 -7.33 13.85 1.77
N ASN A 89 -6.39 13.22 1.09
CA ASN A 89 -6.30 13.29 -0.38
C ASN A 89 -5.77 11.99 -0.99
N LEU A 90 -5.77 10.87 -0.25
CA LEU A 90 -5.30 9.57 -0.71
C LEU A 90 -6.49 8.69 -1.10
N SER A 91 -6.36 7.96 -2.21
CA SER A 91 -7.43 7.09 -2.74
C SER A 91 -6.96 5.69 -3.17
N SER A 92 -5.66 5.42 -3.20
CA SER A 92 -5.15 4.06 -3.49
C SER A 92 -3.76 3.81 -2.91
N VAL A 93 -3.37 2.54 -2.90
CA VAL A 93 -2.10 2.08 -2.34
C VAL A 93 -1.54 0.90 -3.13
N LYS A 94 -0.21 0.85 -3.21
CA LYS A 94 0.54 -0.33 -3.61
C LYS A 94 1.61 -0.64 -2.58
N CYS A 95 1.63 -1.89 -2.15
CA CYS A 95 2.71 -2.56 -1.45
C CYS A 95 3.14 -3.73 -2.36
#